data_AF-A0A7S6W4A7-F1
#
_entry.id   AF-A0A7S6W4A7-F1
#
_cell.length_a   1.000
_cell.length_b   1.000
_cell.length_c   1.000
_cell.angle_alpha   90.00
_cell.angle_beta   90.00
_cell.angle_gamma   90.00
#
_symmetry.space_group_name_H-M   'P 1'
#
loop_
_entity.id
_entity.type
_entity.pdbx_description
1 polymer ?
#
loop_
_entity_poly.entity_id
_entity_poly.type
_entity_poly.pdbx_seq_one_letter_code
_entity_poly.pdbx_strand_id
1 'polypeptide(L)'
;MVIEFTKEQLEEFSADREESLALWNWNRLKNTYSELAIKYFNNNEDSGLKFLITAQTKIRKYLVGMENHADYDKWRAAYGELCFILNKNNLDDDPWNRSLLINRLFPPFLAIDILAGVLQSSLNSSDSQKFYEALEKKSWQ
;
A
#
# COMPACT_ATOMS: atom_id res chain seq x y z
N MET A 1 -15.47 17.17 -30.27
CA MET A 1 -15.07 15.84 -30.74
C MET A 1 -14.67 15.05 -29.49
N VAL A 2 -15.52 14.14 -29.04
CA VAL A 2 -15.20 13.26 -27.90
C VAL A 2 -14.36 12.14 -28.48
N ILE A 3 -13.09 12.06 -28.09
CA ILE A 3 -12.22 10.96 -28.49
C ILE A 3 -12.65 9.77 -27.63
N GLU A 4 -13.31 8.78 -28.23
CA GLU A 4 -13.65 7.52 -27.58
C GLU A 4 -12.45 6.57 -27.73
N PHE A 5 -11.80 6.27 -26.61
CA PHE A 5 -10.69 5.31 -26.56
C PHE A 5 -11.22 3.87 -26.62
N THR A 6 -10.49 2.99 -27.31
CA THR A 6 -10.83 1.55 -27.31
C THR A 6 -10.53 0.93 -25.94
N LYS A 7 -11.17 -0.20 -25.62
CA LYS A 7 -10.89 -0.94 -24.36
C LYS A 7 -9.41 -1.32 -24.24
N GLU A 8 -8.79 -1.75 -25.34
CA GLU A 8 -7.37 -2.10 -25.38
C GLU A 8 -6.48 -0.88 -25.08
N GLN A 9 -6.80 0.29 -25.63
CA GLN A 9 -6.09 1.53 -25.32
C GLN A 9 -6.28 1.92 -23.85
N LEU A 10 -7.48 1.80 -23.29
CA LEU A 10 -7.75 2.06 -21.87
C LEU A 10 -6.99 1.10 -20.94
N GLU A 11 -6.85 -0.17 -21.34
CA GLU A 11 -6.08 -1.18 -20.61
C GLU A 11 -4.58 -0.91 -20.68
N GLU A 12 -4.06 -0.51 -21.83
CA GLU A 12 -2.66 -0.12 -22.04
C GLU A 12 -2.30 1.13 -21.23
N PHE A 13 -3.13 2.18 -21.26
CA PHE A 13 -2.98 3.35 -20.39
C PHE A 13 -3.04 3.01 -18.90
N SER A 14 -3.88 2.03 -18.51
CA SER A 14 -3.94 1.58 -17.13
C SER A 14 -2.67 0.84 -16.72
N ALA A 15 -2.09 0.00 -17.60
CA ALA A 15 -0.84 -0.72 -17.32
C ALA A 15 0.34 0.24 -17.14
N ASP A 16 0.47 1.22 -18.03
CA ASP A 16 1.53 2.24 -17.97
C ASP A 16 1.47 3.08 -16.67
N ARG A 17 0.25 3.38 -16.21
CA ARG A 17 0.05 4.13 -14.96
C ARG A 17 0.44 3.33 -13.73
N GLU A 18 0.10 2.04 -13.69
CA GLU A 18 0.47 1.13 -12.59
C GLU A 18 1.99 0.97 -12.50
N GLU A 19 2.63 0.76 -13.65
CA GLU A 19 4.08 0.60 -13.72
C GLU A 19 4.81 1.91 -13.38
N SER A 20 4.33 3.06 -13.87
CA SER A 20 4.91 4.37 -13.55
C SER A 20 4.84 4.69 -12.05
N LEU A 21 3.69 4.42 -11.42
CA LEU A 21 3.52 4.62 -9.98
C LEU A 21 4.43 3.68 -9.17
N ALA A 22 4.50 2.41 -9.57
CA ALA A 22 5.35 1.42 -8.94
C ALA A 22 6.84 1.79 -9.08
N LEU A 23 7.27 2.26 -10.25
CA LEU A 23 8.64 2.68 -10.51
C LEU A 23 9.03 3.90 -9.70
N TRP A 24 8.18 4.92 -9.67
CA TRP A 24 8.40 6.09 -8.81
C TRP A 24 8.53 5.67 -7.34
N ASN A 25 7.63 4.80 -6.86
CA ASN A 25 7.63 4.38 -5.48
C ASN A 25 8.83 3.48 -5.15
N TRP A 26 9.21 2.56 -6.03
CA TRP A 26 10.41 1.72 -5.91
C TRP A 26 11.67 2.58 -5.78
N ASN A 27 11.84 3.57 -6.66
CA ASN A 27 12.99 4.45 -6.64
C ASN A 27 13.10 5.25 -5.34
N ARG A 28 11.96 5.70 -4.80
CA ARG A 28 11.91 6.35 -3.49
C ARG A 28 12.25 5.38 -2.35
N LEU A 29 11.61 4.20 -2.34
CA LEU A 29 11.72 3.23 -1.25
C LEU A 29 13.09 2.56 -1.19
N LYS A 30 13.71 2.23 -2.32
CA LYS A 30 15.07 1.66 -2.36
C LYS A 30 16.13 2.60 -1.80
N ASN A 31 15.90 3.91 -1.91
CA ASN A 31 16.78 4.93 -1.32
C ASN A 31 16.48 5.16 0.16
N THR A 32 15.20 5.16 0.54
CA THR A 32 14.75 5.44 1.92
C THR A 32 14.99 4.25 2.86
N TYR A 33 14.80 3.03 2.35
CA TYR A 33 14.87 1.76 3.09
C TYR A 33 15.79 0.77 2.35
N SER A 34 17.02 1.20 2.05
CA SER A 34 17.99 0.41 1.28
C SER A 34 18.25 -0.97 1.86
N GLU A 35 18.31 -1.09 3.19
CA GLU A 35 18.47 -2.37 3.87
C GLU A 35 17.33 -3.35 3.58
N LEU A 36 16.08 -2.86 3.54
CA LEU A 36 14.91 -3.68 3.22
C LEU A 36 14.87 -4.05 1.74
N ALA A 37 15.25 -3.11 0.86
CA ALA A 37 15.35 -3.36 -0.57
C ALA A 37 16.37 -4.47 -0.90
N ILE A 38 17.51 -4.47 -0.20
CA ILE A 38 18.51 -5.54 -0.30
C ILE A 38 17.96 -6.84 0.31
N LYS A 39 17.43 -6.77 1.54
CA LYS A 39 16.98 -7.95 2.29
C LYS A 39 15.86 -8.73 1.59
N TYR A 40 14.88 -8.03 1.05
CA TYR A 40 13.67 -8.65 0.50
C TYR A 40 13.70 -8.84 -1.01
N PHE A 41 14.45 -7.99 -1.72
CA PHE A 41 14.43 -7.98 -3.19
C PHE A 41 15.83 -8.08 -3.82
N ASN A 42 16.91 -8.14 -3.02
CA ASN A 42 18.29 -8.09 -3.51
C ASN A 42 18.54 -6.88 -4.44
N ASN A 43 17.86 -5.75 -4.18
CA ASN A 43 17.80 -4.58 -5.07
C ASN A 43 17.38 -4.88 -6.53
N ASN A 44 16.73 -6.02 -6.79
CA ASN A 44 16.20 -6.34 -8.10
C ASN A 44 14.94 -5.49 -8.39
N GLU A 45 15.04 -4.64 -9.41
CA GLU A 45 13.97 -3.72 -9.78
C GLU A 45 12.70 -4.46 -10.20
N ASP A 46 12.78 -5.43 -11.11
CA ASP A 46 11.62 -6.18 -11.61
C ASP A 46 10.80 -6.81 -10.47
N SER A 47 11.48 -7.41 -9.50
CA SER A 47 10.85 -8.02 -8.32
C SER A 47 10.18 -6.98 -7.43
N GLY A 48 10.85 -5.83 -7.23
CA GLY A 48 10.32 -4.70 -6.48
C GLY A 48 9.10 -4.07 -7.14
N LEU A 49 9.16 -3.83 -8.45
CA LEU A 49 8.06 -3.31 -9.25
C LEU A 49 6.85 -4.24 -9.20
N LYS A 50 7.05 -5.54 -9.46
CA LYS A 50 5.98 -6.54 -9.40
C LYS A 50 5.31 -6.59 -8.04
N PHE A 51 6.09 -6.49 -6.96
CA PHE A 51 5.56 -6.41 -5.60
C PHE A 51 4.70 -5.17 -5.39
N LEU A 52 5.20 -4.00 -5.79
CA LEU A 52 4.53 -2.71 -5.60
C LEU A 52 3.27 -2.59 -6.46
N ILE A 53 3.29 -3.03 -7.72
CA ILE A 53 2.11 -3.10 -8.59
C ILE A 53 1.01 -3.92 -7.91
N THR A 54 1.36 -5.08 -7.35
CA THR A 54 0.39 -5.93 -6.65
C THR A 54 -0.25 -5.20 -5.47
N ALA A 55 0.56 -4.57 -4.61
CA ALA A 55 0.07 -3.85 -3.45
C ALA A 55 -0.80 -2.64 -3.84
N GLN A 56 -0.33 -1.83 -4.79
CA GLN A 56 -0.98 -0.61 -5.25
C GLN A 56 -2.25 -0.89 -6.07
N THR A 57 -2.36 -2.08 -6.67
CA THR A 57 -3.58 -2.54 -7.33
C THR A 57 -4.61 -3.01 -6.32
N LYS A 58 -4.19 -3.80 -5.30
CA LYS A 58 -5.10 -4.35 -4.29
C LYS A 58 -5.86 -3.29 -3.51
N ILE A 59 -5.20 -2.19 -3.14
CA ILE A 59 -5.82 -1.11 -2.36
C ILE A 59 -6.95 -0.38 -3.11
N ARG A 60 -6.98 -0.46 -4.45
CA ARG A 60 -8.00 0.20 -5.29
C ARG A 60 -9.43 -0.16 -4.88
N LYS A 61 -9.67 -1.41 -4.46
CA LYS A 61 -11.01 -1.87 -4.02
C LYS A 61 -11.54 -1.13 -2.79
N TYR A 62 -10.67 -0.50 -2.02
CA TYR A 62 -11.01 0.33 -0.85
C TYR A 62 -11.08 1.83 -1.18
N LEU A 63 -10.54 2.24 -2.33
CA LEU A 63 -10.50 3.64 -2.79
C LEU A 63 -11.57 3.94 -3.85
N VAL A 64 -12.58 3.07 -3.99
CA VAL A 64 -13.63 3.23 -5.00
C VAL A 64 -14.36 4.56 -4.80
N GLY A 65 -14.48 5.35 -5.88
CA GLY A 65 -15.07 6.68 -5.87
C GLY A 65 -14.07 7.82 -5.61
N MET A 66 -12.79 7.50 -5.40
CA MET A 66 -11.72 8.47 -5.18
C MET A 66 -10.76 8.59 -6.38
N GLU A 67 -11.02 7.92 -7.49
CA GLU A 67 -10.09 7.77 -8.63
C GLU A 67 -9.70 9.11 -9.28
N ASN A 68 -10.61 10.10 -9.18
CA ASN A 68 -10.39 11.46 -9.70
C ASN A 68 -9.82 12.43 -8.64
N HIS A 69 -9.58 11.96 -7.41
CA HIS A 69 -9.00 12.78 -6.36
C HIS A 69 -7.50 13.00 -6.64
N ALA A 70 -7.00 14.22 -6.42
CA ALA A 70 -5.61 14.58 -6.71
C ALA A 70 -4.59 13.72 -5.95
N ASP A 71 -4.95 13.25 -4.76
CA ASP A 71 -4.10 12.42 -3.90
C ASP A 71 -4.31 10.92 -4.05
N TYR A 72 -5.15 10.46 -5.00
CA TYR A 72 -5.46 9.04 -5.18
C TYR A 72 -4.20 8.17 -5.31
N ASP A 73 -3.27 8.56 -6.18
CA ASP A 73 -2.03 7.81 -6.37
C ASP A 73 -1.06 7.93 -5.18
N LYS A 74 -1.13 9.02 -4.40
CA LYS A 74 -0.36 9.15 -3.16
C LYS A 74 -0.81 8.13 -2.13
N TRP A 75 -2.11 7.94 -1.96
CA TRP A 75 -2.66 6.95 -1.02
C TRP A 75 -2.30 5.53 -1.43
N ARG A 76 -2.34 5.25 -2.74
CA ARG A 76 -1.89 3.96 -3.29
C ARG A 76 -0.41 3.72 -3.02
N ALA A 77 0.42 4.75 -3.24
CA ALA A 77 1.84 4.66 -2.95
C ALA A 77 2.13 4.48 -1.46
N ALA A 78 1.41 5.17 -0.58
CA ALA A 78 1.52 5.03 0.87
C ALA A 78 1.17 3.60 1.32
N TYR A 79 0.08 3.03 0.81
CA TYR A 79 -0.24 1.62 1.06
C TYR A 79 0.86 0.67 0.55
N GLY A 80 1.41 0.96 -0.64
CA GLY A 80 2.55 0.22 -1.20
C GLY A 80 3.80 0.27 -0.31
N GLU A 81 4.07 1.42 0.31
CA GLU A 81 5.16 1.59 1.28
C GLU A 81 4.95 0.79 2.56
N LEU A 82 3.73 0.79 3.11
CA LEU A 82 3.40 -0.06 4.26
C LEU A 82 3.65 -1.54 3.95
N CYS A 83 3.19 -1.98 2.77
CA CYS A 83 3.41 -3.34 2.28
C CYS A 83 4.91 -3.66 2.14
N PHE A 84 5.68 -2.71 1.60
CA PHE A 84 7.12 -2.84 1.37
C PHE A 84 7.88 -3.01 2.69
N ILE A 85 7.61 -2.15 3.68
CA ILE A 85 8.27 -2.18 4.98
C ILE A 85 8.00 -3.52 5.70
N LEU A 86 6.75 -4.00 5.62
CA LEU A 86 6.32 -5.24 6.24
C LEU A 86 6.65 -6.49 5.40
N ASN A 87 7.15 -6.33 4.17
CA ASN A 87 7.28 -7.39 3.16
C ASN A 87 6.02 -8.26 3.02
N LYS A 88 4.84 -7.61 3.02
CA LYS A 88 3.53 -8.25 2.87
C LYS A 88 2.68 -7.42 1.92
N ASN A 89 2.29 -7.97 0.77
CA ASN A 89 1.46 -7.29 -0.21
C ASN A 89 -0.06 -7.48 0.02
N ASN A 90 -0.44 -7.97 1.20
CA ASN A 90 -1.77 -8.42 1.58
C ASN A 90 -2.06 -8.02 3.04
N LEU A 91 -1.93 -6.73 3.36
CA LEU A 91 -2.20 -6.25 4.72
C LEU A 91 -3.64 -6.51 5.15
N ASP A 92 -4.55 -6.66 4.19
CA ASP A 92 -5.95 -6.99 4.39
C ASP A 92 -6.22 -8.48 4.69
N ASP A 93 -5.21 -9.34 4.77
CA ASP A 93 -5.39 -10.69 5.32
C ASP A 93 -5.58 -10.67 6.84
N ASP A 94 -5.04 -9.66 7.51
CA ASP A 94 -5.31 -9.39 8.91
C ASP A 94 -6.76 -8.87 9.09
N PRO A 95 -7.58 -9.49 9.97
CA PRO A 95 -8.97 -9.08 10.17
C PRO A 95 -9.15 -7.64 10.65
N TRP A 96 -8.22 -7.12 11.46
CA TRP A 96 -8.31 -5.77 11.99
C TRP A 96 -7.99 -4.73 10.91
N ASN A 97 -6.92 -4.92 10.16
CA ASN A 97 -6.57 -4.10 8.99
C ASN A 97 -7.71 -4.11 7.95
N ARG A 98 -8.27 -5.30 7.67
CA ARG A 98 -9.41 -5.43 6.74
C ARG A 98 -10.62 -4.65 7.24
N SER A 99 -10.96 -4.78 8.52
CA SER A 99 -12.09 -4.07 9.12
C SER A 99 -11.91 -2.56 9.01
N LEU A 100 -10.70 -2.05 9.29
CA LEU A 100 -10.35 -0.64 9.14
C LEU A 100 -10.49 -0.15 7.69
N LEU A 101 -9.97 -0.91 6.71
CA LEU A 101 -10.01 -0.57 5.29
C LEU A 101 -11.42 -0.63 4.69
N ILE A 102 -12.32 -1.47 5.22
CA ILE A 102 -13.72 -1.57 4.79
C ILE A 102 -14.59 -0.48 5.44
N ASN A 103 -14.17 0.04 6.59
CA ASN A 103 -14.97 0.97 7.36
C ASN A 103 -15.22 2.28 6.60
N ARG A 104 -16.49 2.52 6.26
CA ARG A 104 -16.94 3.73 5.53
C ARG A 104 -17.26 4.93 6.42
N LEU A 105 -17.12 4.79 7.74
CA LEU A 105 -17.26 5.93 8.66
C LEU A 105 -16.16 6.98 8.43
N PHE A 106 -15.02 6.55 7.88
CA PHE A 106 -13.90 7.41 7.59
C PHE A 106 -13.61 7.46 6.08
N PRO A 107 -13.05 8.59 5.59
CA PRO A 107 -12.48 8.60 4.26
C PRO A 107 -11.38 7.54 4.13
N PRO A 108 -11.23 6.89 2.96
CA PRO A 108 -10.27 5.79 2.78
C PRO A 108 -8.80 6.18 3.06
N PHE A 109 -8.43 7.44 2.86
CA PHE A 109 -7.09 7.94 3.18
C PHE A 109 -6.77 7.87 4.68
N LEU A 110 -7.77 8.10 5.54
CA LEU A 110 -7.57 8.07 6.99
C LEU A 110 -7.28 6.65 7.47
N ALA A 111 -7.86 5.64 6.83
CA ALA A 111 -7.54 4.25 7.12
C ALA A 111 -6.06 3.96 6.82
N ILE A 112 -5.53 4.47 5.71
CA ILE A 112 -4.11 4.31 5.33
C ILE A 112 -3.20 5.07 6.31
N ASP A 113 -3.59 6.29 6.72
CA ASP A 113 -2.85 7.07 7.71
C ASP A 113 -2.80 6.39 9.09
N ILE A 114 -3.91 5.78 9.52
CA ILE A 114 -3.96 5.00 10.77
C ILE A 114 -3.00 3.81 10.69
N LEU A 115 -3.02 3.06 9.59
CA LEU A 115 -2.10 1.93 9.39
C LEU A 115 -0.64 2.39 9.42
N ALA A 116 -0.33 3.53 8.80
CA ALA A 116 1.01 4.12 8.83
C ALA A 116 1.43 4.54 10.25
N GLY A 117 0.54 5.17 11.01
CA GLY A 117 0.80 5.57 12.40
C GLY A 117 1.04 4.37 13.33
N VAL A 118 0.28 3.29 13.16
CA VAL A 118 0.47 2.03 13.90
C VAL A 118 1.82 1.42 13.56
N LEU A 119 2.17 1.34 12.27
CA LEU A 119 3.46 0.83 11.83
C LEU A 119 4.63 1.66 12.39
N GLN A 120 4.56 2.98 12.27
CA GLN A 120 5.58 3.89 12.77
C GLN A 120 5.77 3.76 14.29
N SER A 121 4.66 3.67 15.04
CA SER A 121 4.71 3.47 16.49
C SER A 121 5.34 2.12 16.83
N SER A 122 5.00 1.07 16.09
CA SER A 122 5.56 -0.27 16.26
C SER A 122 7.04 -0.32 15.92
N LEU A 123 7.54 0.42 14.93
CA LEU A 123 8.96 0.37 14.58
C LEU A 123 9.86 1.16 15.54
N ASN A 124 9.32 2.22 16.16
CA ASN A 124 10.13 3.17 16.93
C ASN A 124 10.01 3.04 18.45
N SER A 125 9.11 2.19 18.97
CA SER A 125 8.86 2.04 20.41
C SER A 125 8.76 0.58 20.83
N SER A 126 9.67 0.13 21.70
CA SER A 126 9.65 -1.23 22.25
C SER A 126 8.40 -1.54 23.06
N ASP A 127 7.82 -0.53 23.71
CA ASP A 127 6.60 -0.72 24.50
C ASP A 127 5.36 -0.80 23.60
N SER A 128 5.37 -0.07 22.48
CA SER A 128 4.34 -0.22 21.45
C SER A 128 4.41 -1.60 20.80
N GLN A 129 5.60 -2.13 20.50
CA GLN A 129 5.77 -3.51 20.00
C GLN A 129 5.16 -4.53 20.95
N LYS A 130 5.54 -4.49 22.24
CA LYS A 130 4.99 -5.38 23.26
C LYS A 130 3.47 -5.25 23.38
N PHE A 131 2.95 -4.02 23.30
CA PHE A 131 1.51 -3.77 23.34
C PHE A 131 0.78 -4.40 22.15
N TYR A 132 1.26 -4.20 20.93
CA TYR A 132 0.64 -4.78 19.73
C TYR A 132 0.76 -6.31 19.68
N GLU A 133 1.89 -6.88 20.10
CA GLU A 133 2.04 -8.34 20.26
C GLU A 133 1.07 -8.92 21.30
N ALA A 134 0.78 -8.17 22.38
CA ALA A 134 -0.20 -8.58 23.37
C ALA A 134 -1.64 -8.51 22.83
N LEU A 135 -1.94 -7.54 21.97
CA LEU A 135 -3.23 -7.43 21.29
C LEU A 135 -3.49 -8.60 20.33
N GLU A 136 -2.49 -9.02 19.55
CA GLU A 136 -2.60 -10.15 18.62
C GLU A 136 -2.93 -11.47 19.34
N LYS A 137 -2.46 -11.64 20.59
CA LYS A 137 -2.73 -12.81 21.42
C LYS A 137 -4.11 -12.80 22.08
N LYS A 138 -4.81 -11.67 22.08
CA LYS A 138 -6.17 -11.58 22.63
C LYS A 138 -7.17 -11.81 21.51
N SER A 139 -7.80 -12.98 21.49
CA SER A 139 -9.06 -13.16 20.78
C SER A 139 -10.14 -12.33 21.48
N TRP A 140 -10.47 -11.18 20.90
CA TRP A 140 -11.60 -10.39 21.34
C TRP A 140 -12.88 -11.14 20.95
N GLN A 141 -13.53 -11.75 21.93
CA GLN A 141 -14.87 -12.35 21.83
C GLN A 141 -15.94 -11.29 22.06
#